data_AF-A0A376KZW5-F1
#
_entry.id   AF-A0A376KZW5-F1
#
_cell.length_a   1.000
_cell.length_b   1.000
_cell.length_c   1.000
_cell.angle_alpha   90.00
_cell.angle_beta   90.00
_cell.angle_gamma   90.00
#
_symmetry.space_group_name_H-M   'P 1'
#
loop_
_entity.id
_entity.type
_entity.pdbx_description
1 polymer ?
#
loop_
_entity_poly.entity_id
_entity_poly.type
_entity_poly.pdbx_seq_one_letter_code
_entity_poly.pdbx_strand_id
1 'polypeptide(L)'
;MKLEIETPTHLIDVNGLGLDKIEVTDAGGLRIGALVRNTDLAAHERVRRDYAVLSRALLAGASGQLRNQATTAGNLLQRTRCPYFYDTNQPCNKRLPGSGCAALEGFSRQHAVVGVSEACIATHPSDMAVRNAVAGCGGGNHHAGGKDSQYHTG
;
A
#
# COMPACT_ATOMS: atom_id res chain seq x y z
N MET A 1 -5.79 0.02 -15.55
CA MET A 1 -7.05 -0.67 -15.91
C MET A 1 -8.23 0.24 -15.57
N LYS A 2 -9.40 0.03 -16.21
CA LYS A 2 -10.51 1.00 -16.44
C LYS A 2 -10.09 2.29 -17.17
N LEU A 3 -9.09 2.99 -16.65
CA LEU A 3 -8.51 4.20 -17.24
C LEU A 3 -7.20 3.93 -17.98
N GLU A 4 -6.86 2.64 -18.21
CA GLU A 4 -5.65 2.23 -18.95
C GLU A 4 -4.30 2.80 -18.43
N ILE A 5 -4.25 3.28 -17.18
CA ILE A 5 -2.99 3.67 -16.51
C ILE A 5 -2.11 2.46 -16.16
N GLU A 6 -2.75 1.31 -15.93
CA GLU A 6 -2.09 0.01 -15.80
C GLU A 6 -2.59 -0.84 -16.97
N THR A 7 -1.68 -1.36 -17.79
CA THR A 7 -2.00 -2.12 -19.02
C THR A 7 -1.29 -3.48 -19.02
N PRO A 8 -1.51 -4.34 -18.01
CA PRO A 8 -0.88 -5.66 -17.99
C PRO A 8 -1.45 -6.53 -19.12
N THR A 9 -0.57 -7.31 -19.77
CA THR A 9 -0.98 -8.31 -20.78
C THR A 9 -1.52 -9.59 -20.13
N HIS A 10 -1.21 -9.80 -18.84
CA HIS A 10 -1.63 -10.96 -18.07
C HIS A 10 -1.93 -10.57 -16.61
N LEU A 11 -2.94 -11.19 -16.01
CA LEU A 11 -3.27 -11.05 -14.61
C LEU A 11 -3.18 -12.42 -13.93
N ILE A 12 -2.41 -12.47 -12.84
CA ILE A 12 -2.28 -13.66 -12.01
C ILE A 12 -3.07 -13.42 -10.74
N ASP A 13 -4.11 -14.22 -10.52
CA ASP A 13 -4.80 -14.24 -9.24
C ASP A 13 -3.94 -14.97 -8.21
N VAL A 14 -3.59 -14.28 -7.13
CA VAL A 14 -2.79 -14.82 -6.02
C VAL A 14 -3.66 -15.25 -4.83
N ASN A 15 -4.98 -15.04 -4.87
CA ASN A 15 -5.90 -15.52 -3.84
C ASN A 15 -5.88 -17.06 -3.75
N GLY A 16 -6.11 -17.60 -2.55
CA GLY A 16 -6.15 -19.06 -2.33
C GLY A 16 -4.78 -19.73 -2.20
N LEU A 17 -3.68 -18.98 -2.19
CA LEU A 17 -2.32 -19.51 -2.03
C LEU A 17 -1.88 -19.70 -0.56
N GLY A 18 -2.79 -19.59 0.42
CA GLY A 18 -2.49 -19.73 1.84
C GLY A 18 -1.64 -18.60 2.45
N LEU A 19 -1.56 -17.45 1.76
CA LEU A 19 -0.84 -16.25 2.20
C LEU A 19 -1.71 -15.30 3.04
N ASP A 20 -2.74 -15.83 3.70
CA ASP A 20 -3.83 -15.10 4.35
C ASP A 20 -3.91 -15.38 5.87
N LYS A 21 -2.81 -15.86 6.47
CA LYS A 21 -2.72 -16.15 7.91
C LYS A 21 -2.10 -15.01 8.70
N ILE A 22 -2.48 -14.91 9.98
CA ILE A 22 -1.82 -14.07 10.99
C ILE A 22 -1.22 -15.03 12.03
N GLU A 23 0.10 -15.03 12.15
CA GLU A 23 0.83 -16.03 12.93
C GLU A 23 1.78 -15.36 13.92
N VAL A 24 1.94 -15.94 15.10
CA VAL A 24 2.96 -15.51 16.06
C VAL A 24 4.32 -16.03 15.58
N THR A 25 5.34 -15.18 15.63
CA THR A 25 6.71 -15.59 15.29
C THR A 25 7.46 -16.07 16.53
N ASP A 26 8.52 -16.85 16.34
CA ASP A 26 9.39 -17.33 17.44
C ASP A 26 10.02 -16.16 18.23
N ALA A 27 10.22 -15.02 17.58
CA ALA A 27 10.69 -13.78 18.20
C ALA A 27 9.59 -13.04 19.01
N GLY A 28 8.38 -13.61 19.13
CA GLY A 28 7.25 -13.04 19.88
C GLY A 28 6.40 -12.03 19.12
N GLY A 29 6.78 -11.70 17.89
CA GLY A 29 6.09 -10.75 17.00
C GLY A 29 4.88 -11.35 16.27
N LEU A 30 4.44 -10.68 15.21
CA LEU A 30 3.40 -11.17 14.30
C LEU A 30 3.91 -11.21 12.86
N ARG A 31 3.67 -12.33 12.19
CA ARG A 31 3.77 -12.48 10.74
C ARG A 31 2.38 -12.36 10.16
N ILE A 32 2.17 -11.33 9.34
CA ILE A 32 0.89 -11.05 8.68
C ILE A 32 1.03 -11.43 7.21
N GLY A 33 0.23 -12.37 6.76
CA GLY A 33 0.17 -12.80 5.37
C GLY A 33 -0.21 -11.66 4.43
N ALA A 34 0.36 -11.70 3.22
CA ALA A 34 0.15 -10.69 2.17
C ALA A 34 -1.32 -10.55 1.76
N LEU A 35 -2.12 -11.61 1.91
CA LEU A 35 -3.52 -11.70 1.49
C LEU A 35 -4.53 -11.67 2.62
N VAL A 36 -4.07 -11.45 3.86
CA VAL A 36 -4.97 -11.15 4.98
C VAL A 36 -5.83 -9.95 4.59
N ARG A 37 -7.15 -10.05 4.77
CA ARG A 37 -8.07 -8.94 4.50
C ARG A 37 -7.88 -7.83 5.52
N ASN A 38 -8.01 -6.58 5.09
CA ASN A 38 -7.89 -5.44 5.98
C ASN A 38 -8.90 -5.49 7.14
N THR A 39 -10.12 -5.96 6.88
CA THR A 39 -11.14 -6.16 7.93
C THR A 39 -10.72 -7.21 8.95
N ASP A 40 -10.23 -8.36 8.49
CA ASP A 40 -9.80 -9.46 9.37
C ASP A 40 -8.59 -9.05 10.21
N LEU A 41 -7.62 -8.36 9.58
CA LEU A 41 -6.45 -7.82 10.27
C LEU A 41 -6.84 -6.81 11.36
N ALA A 42 -7.78 -5.91 11.05
CA ALA A 42 -8.26 -4.92 12.01
C ALA A 42 -9.05 -5.56 13.17
N ALA A 43 -9.75 -6.67 12.91
CA ALA A 43 -10.56 -7.40 13.88
C ALA A 43 -9.77 -8.39 14.74
N HIS A 44 -8.58 -8.80 14.29
CA HIS A 44 -7.75 -9.81 14.97
C HIS A 44 -7.41 -9.40 16.41
N GLU A 45 -7.69 -10.28 17.37
CA GLU A 45 -7.59 -9.99 18.81
C GLU A 45 -6.21 -9.47 19.20
N ARG A 46 -5.15 -10.17 18.78
CA ARG A 46 -3.77 -9.77 19.09
C ARG A 46 -3.39 -8.44 18.45
N VAL A 47 -3.93 -8.12 17.27
CA VAL A 47 -3.66 -6.84 16.61
C VAL A 47 -4.37 -5.72 17.34
N ARG A 48 -5.60 -5.93 17.80
CA ARG A 48 -6.35 -4.94 18.59
C ARG A 48 -5.71 -4.67 19.95
N ARG A 49 -5.16 -5.69 20.59
CA ARG A 49 -4.55 -5.59 21.93
C ARG A 49 -3.11 -5.07 21.87
N ASP A 50 -2.26 -5.71 21.06
CA ASP A 50 -0.81 -5.53 21.09
C ASP A 50 -0.32 -4.57 19.98
N TYR A 51 -1.11 -4.37 18.91
CA TYR A 51 -0.78 -3.52 17.75
C TYR A 51 -1.92 -2.55 17.43
N ALA A 52 -2.57 -1.99 18.47
CA ALA A 52 -3.83 -1.25 18.34
C ALA A 52 -3.79 -0.11 17.31
N VAL A 53 -2.62 0.52 17.14
CA VAL A 53 -2.41 1.58 16.15
C VAL A 53 -2.63 1.11 14.70
N LEU A 54 -2.28 -0.14 14.39
CA LEU A 54 -2.50 -0.76 13.08
C LEU A 54 -3.99 -0.98 12.83
N SER A 55 -4.71 -1.55 13.80
CA SER A 55 -6.16 -1.74 13.72
C SER A 55 -6.89 -0.41 13.51
N ARG A 56 -6.53 0.64 14.25
CA ARG A 56 -7.13 1.97 14.10
C ARG A 56 -6.89 2.58 12.72
N ALA A 57 -5.68 2.46 12.18
CA ALA A 57 -5.38 2.98 10.84
C ALA A 57 -6.16 2.25 9.74
N LEU A 58 -6.30 0.93 9.85
CA LEU A 58 -7.13 0.15 8.93
C LEU A 58 -8.59 0.61 8.97
N LEU A 59 -9.16 0.85 10.15
CA LEU A 59 -10.56 1.26 10.31
C LEU A 59 -10.84 2.70 9.88
N ALA A 60 -9.85 3.59 10.00
CA ALA A 60 -9.97 4.98 9.57
C ALA A 60 -9.99 5.13 8.04
N GLY A 61 -9.33 4.22 7.32
CA GLY A 61 -9.22 4.26 5.87
C GLY A 61 -10.36 3.54 5.14
N ALA A 62 -10.82 4.13 4.03
CA ALA A 62 -11.80 3.55 3.10
C ALA A 62 -13.17 3.17 3.74
N SER A 63 -13.99 2.42 2.99
CA SER A 63 -15.28 1.89 3.44
C SER A 63 -15.18 0.42 3.86
N GLY A 64 -16.20 -0.10 4.55
CA GLY A 64 -16.26 -1.52 4.94
C GLY A 64 -16.18 -2.46 3.74
N GLN A 65 -16.89 -2.15 2.65
CA GLN A 65 -16.88 -2.97 1.43
C GLN A 65 -15.48 -3.05 0.81
N LEU A 66 -14.76 -1.92 0.77
CA LEU A 66 -13.39 -1.89 0.26
C LEU A 66 -12.44 -2.65 1.18
N ARG A 67 -12.57 -2.50 2.50
CA ARG A 67 -11.72 -3.22 3.47
C ARG A 67 -11.94 -4.73 3.47
N ASN A 68 -13.16 -5.19 3.18
CA ASN A 68 -13.45 -6.62 3.08
C ASN A 68 -12.73 -7.29 1.89
N GLN A 69 -12.35 -6.52 0.87
CA GLN A 69 -11.67 -7.03 -0.32
C GLN A 69 -10.17 -6.69 -0.33
N ALA A 70 -9.79 -5.53 0.19
CA ALA A 70 -8.40 -5.10 0.24
C ALA A 70 -7.55 -6.03 1.12
N THR A 71 -6.36 -6.34 0.62
CA THR A 71 -5.37 -7.18 1.30
C THR A 71 -4.21 -6.35 1.85
N THR A 72 -3.45 -6.93 2.79
CA THR A 72 -2.23 -6.30 3.36
C THR A 72 -1.27 -5.82 2.27
N ALA A 73 -0.86 -6.70 1.35
CA ALA A 73 0.07 -6.32 0.28
C ALA A 73 -0.55 -5.32 -0.70
N GLY A 74 -1.83 -5.49 -1.06
CA GLY A 74 -2.53 -4.57 -1.95
C GLY A 74 -2.67 -3.16 -1.36
N ASN A 75 -2.85 -3.05 -0.05
CA ASN A 75 -2.91 -1.76 0.65
C ASN A 75 -1.55 -1.04 0.66
N LEU A 76 -0.45 -1.79 0.84
CA LEU A 76 0.91 -1.25 0.73
C LEU A 76 1.26 -0.79 -0.68
N LEU A 77 0.81 -1.52 -1.71
CA LEU A 77 1.15 -1.24 -3.11
C LEU A 77 0.16 -0.29 -3.80
N GLN A 78 -0.75 0.33 -3.06
CA GLN A 78 -1.70 1.25 -3.67
C GLN A 78 -0.99 2.49 -4.24
N ARG A 79 -1.46 2.96 -5.39
CA ARG A 79 -0.92 4.16 -6.04
C ARG A 79 -1.51 5.44 -5.45
N THR A 80 -0.84 6.57 -5.72
CA THR A 80 -1.25 7.92 -5.29
C THR A 80 -2.66 8.30 -5.77
N ARG A 81 -3.30 9.24 -5.07
CA ARG A 81 -4.60 9.83 -5.42
C ARG A 81 -4.50 11.19 -6.13
N CYS A 82 -3.31 11.55 -6.62
CA CYS A 82 -3.09 12.77 -7.41
C CYS A 82 -4.09 12.83 -8.60
N PRO A 83 -4.86 13.92 -8.77
CA PRO A 83 -5.85 14.01 -9.84
C PRO A 83 -5.19 14.03 -11.24
N TYR A 84 -4.03 14.69 -11.38
CA TYR A 84 -3.26 14.72 -12.63
C TYR A 84 -2.66 13.37 -13.01
N PHE A 85 -2.42 12.50 -12.03
CA PHE A 85 -2.01 11.13 -12.29
C PHE A 85 -3.17 10.31 -12.90
N TYR A 86 -4.40 10.55 -12.44
CA TYR A 86 -5.60 9.84 -12.89
C TYR A 86 -6.20 10.36 -14.21
N ASP A 87 -6.06 11.64 -14.53
CA ASP A 87 -6.43 12.19 -15.83
C ASP A 87 -5.29 11.98 -16.84
N THR A 88 -5.53 11.13 -17.83
CA THR A 88 -4.54 10.76 -18.84
C THR A 88 -4.19 11.90 -19.80
N ASN A 89 -5.01 12.94 -19.86
CA ASN A 89 -4.77 14.14 -20.69
C ASN A 89 -3.81 15.15 -20.02
N GLN A 90 -3.44 14.95 -18.75
CA GLN A 90 -2.62 15.91 -17.99
C GLN A 90 -1.14 15.50 -17.91
N PRO A 91 -0.18 16.45 -17.92
CA PRO A 91 1.23 16.17 -17.68
C PRO A 91 1.50 15.43 -16.34
N CYS A 92 2.16 14.27 -16.39
CA CYS A 92 2.47 13.51 -15.18
C CYS A 92 3.69 12.58 -15.35
N ASN A 93 4.85 12.97 -14.80
CA ASN A 93 6.08 12.19 -14.78
C ASN A 93 5.92 10.78 -14.18
N LYS A 94 5.02 10.61 -13.21
CA LYS A 94 4.76 9.30 -12.58
C LYS A 94 4.06 8.32 -13.53
N ARG A 95 3.37 8.83 -14.57
CA ARG A 95 2.71 8.02 -15.60
C ARG A 95 3.58 7.93 -16.86
N LEU A 96 4.12 9.06 -17.32
CA LEU A 96 4.99 9.16 -18.48
C LEU A 96 6.24 9.97 -18.12
N PRO A 97 7.40 9.33 -17.92
CA PRO A 97 8.64 10.02 -17.55
C PRO A 97 9.00 11.14 -18.54
N GLY A 98 9.38 12.31 -18.02
CA GLY A 98 9.75 13.48 -18.82
C GLY A 98 8.58 14.35 -19.28
N SER A 99 7.32 13.92 -19.06
CA SER A 99 6.14 14.73 -19.44
C SER A 99 5.87 15.93 -18.54
N GLY A 100 6.54 16.04 -17.38
CA GLY A 100 6.35 17.12 -16.41
C GLY A 100 5.39 16.77 -15.26
N CYS A 101 5.29 17.65 -14.27
CA CYS A 101 4.41 17.48 -13.10
C CYS A 101 3.37 18.61 -13.03
N ALA A 102 2.16 18.38 -13.56
CA ALA A 102 1.09 19.39 -13.53
C ALA A 102 0.69 19.82 -12.10
N ALA A 103 0.99 19.02 -11.08
CA ALA A 103 0.69 19.36 -9.70
C ALA A 103 1.62 20.43 -9.10
N LEU A 104 2.82 20.63 -9.65
CA LEU A 104 3.85 21.49 -9.05
C LEU A 104 3.42 22.96 -9.00
N GLU A 105 2.83 23.45 -10.09
CA GLU A 105 2.29 24.82 -10.22
C GLU A 105 0.77 24.84 -10.39
N GLY A 106 0.12 23.67 -10.29
CA GLY A 106 -1.32 23.51 -10.37
C GLY A 106 -1.99 23.39 -9.00
N PHE A 107 -3.04 22.57 -8.92
CA PHE A 107 -3.75 22.29 -7.68
C PHE A 107 -2.93 21.33 -6.79
N SER A 108 -2.19 21.92 -5.84
CA SER A 108 -1.26 21.20 -4.96
C SER A 108 -1.77 20.95 -3.54
N ARG A 109 -3.01 21.33 -3.19
CA ARG A 109 -3.55 21.28 -1.80
C ARG A 109 -3.39 19.92 -1.09
N GLN A 110 -3.51 18.81 -1.82
CA GLN A 110 -3.44 17.44 -1.27
C GLN A 110 -2.08 16.75 -1.49
N HIS A 111 -1.07 17.49 -1.98
CA HIS A 111 0.23 16.96 -2.32
C HIS A 111 1.22 17.04 -1.15
N ALA A 112 2.34 16.35 -1.30
CA ALA A 112 3.35 16.23 -0.25
C ALA A 112 4.06 17.57 -0.03
N VAL A 113 4.40 17.85 1.23
CA VAL A 113 5.18 19.03 1.64
C VAL A 113 6.61 18.68 2.04
N VAL A 114 6.93 17.38 2.13
CA VAL A 114 8.22 16.82 2.55
C VAL A 114 8.52 15.59 1.71
N GLY A 115 9.81 15.31 1.46
CA GLY A 115 10.24 14.16 0.66
C GLY A 115 9.89 14.27 -0.82
N VAL A 116 9.76 15.49 -1.32
CA VAL A 116 9.38 15.79 -2.70
C VAL A 116 10.58 15.99 -3.62
N SER A 117 10.34 15.97 -4.93
CA SER A 117 11.28 16.44 -5.95
C SER A 117 10.56 17.28 -7.00
N GLU A 118 11.33 18.01 -7.81
CA GLU A 118 10.81 18.76 -8.96
C GLU A 118 10.05 17.85 -9.95
N ALA A 119 10.41 16.56 -9.99
CA ALA A 119 9.77 15.61 -10.87
C ALA A 119 8.37 15.17 -10.39
N CYS A 120 8.10 15.15 -9.08
CA CYS A 120 6.84 14.64 -8.53
C CYS A 120 6.65 14.99 -7.04
N ILE A 121 5.49 15.56 -6.71
CA ILE A 121 5.08 15.92 -5.34
C ILE A 121 3.95 15.03 -4.76
N ALA A 122 3.71 13.86 -5.34
CA ALA A 122 2.59 12.97 -4.97
C ALA A 122 2.77 12.30 -3.59
N THR A 123 1.67 12.20 -2.82
CA THR A 123 1.62 11.47 -1.54
C THR A 123 1.35 9.97 -1.74
N HIS A 124 1.83 9.15 -0.80
CA HIS A 124 1.35 7.79 -0.60
C HIS A 124 0.08 7.82 0.25
N PRO A 125 -1.06 7.25 -0.18
CA PRO A 125 -2.35 7.48 0.47
C PRO A 125 -2.71 6.45 1.55
N SER A 126 -1.86 5.47 1.84
CA SER A 126 -2.17 4.40 2.81
C SER A 126 -1.99 4.86 4.26
N ASP A 127 -3.08 4.85 5.03
CA ASP A 127 -3.03 4.98 6.49
C ASP A 127 -2.30 3.80 7.15
N MET A 128 -2.47 2.59 6.60
CA MET A 128 -1.85 1.36 7.11
C MET A 128 -0.33 1.38 6.94
N ALA A 129 0.18 1.84 5.79
CA ALA A 129 1.62 1.89 5.51
C ALA A 129 2.36 2.79 6.51
N VAL A 130 1.76 3.94 6.86
CA VAL A 130 2.32 4.86 7.87
C VAL A 130 2.47 4.14 9.21
N ARG A 131 1.50 3.30 9.60
CA ARG A 131 1.54 2.60 10.90
C ARG A 131 2.40 1.36 10.89
N ASN A 132 2.54 0.67 9.75
CA ASN A 132 3.52 -0.40 9.61
C ASN A 132 4.95 0.12 9.81
N ALA A 133 5.28 1.29 9.25
CA ALA A 133 6.59 1.91 9.47
C ALA A 133 6.81 2.26 10.96
N VAL A 134 5.82 2.86 11.62
CA VAL A 134 5.92 3.20 13.06
C VAL A 134 5.99 1.96 13.95
N ALA A 135 5.32 0.86 13.58
CA ALA A 135 5.33 -0.39 14.33
C ALA A 135 6.57 -1.26 14.07
N GLY A 136 7.53 -0.80 13.26
CA GLY A 136 8.74 -1.56 12.91
C GLY A 136 8.45 -2.79 12.05
N CYS A 137 7.33 -2.82 11.31
CA CYS A 137 6.99 -3.92 10.44
C CYS A 137 7.87 -3.90 9.19
N GLY A 138 8.74 -4.91 9.04
CA GLY A 138 9.49 -5.18 7.81
C GLY A 138 8.67 -5.92 6.74
N GLY A 139 9.05 -5.76 5.48
CA GLY A 139 8.47 -6.48 4.35
C GLY A 139 9.27 -7.73 3.98
N GLY A 140 8.60 -8.81 3.59
CA GLY A 140 9.24 -10.02 3.07
C GLY A 140 8.75 -10.33 1.66
N ASN A 141 9.68 -10.63 0.75
CA ASN A 141 9.38 -11.05 -0.62
C ASN A 141 9.94 -12.44 -0.91
N HIS A 142 9.17 -13.22 -1.66
CA HIS A 142 9.61 -14.46 -2.29
C HIS A 142 9.87 -14.19 -3.78
N HIS A 143 11.09 -14.43 -4.25
CA HIS A 143 11.41 -14.33 -5.67
C HIS A 143 11.06 -15.63 -6.41
N ALA A 144 10.75 -15.54 -7.71
CA ALA A 144 10.36 -16.67 -8.55
C ALA A 144 11.40 -17.83 -8.58
N GLY A 145 12.64 -17.59 -8.16
CA GLY A 145 13.68 -18.61 -7.97
C GLY A 145 13.79 -19.21 -6.56
N GLY A 146 12.81 -18.98 -5.68
CA GLY A 146 12.78 -19.53 -4.32
C GLY A 146 13.72 -18.88 -3.31
N LYS A 147 14.25 -17.68 -3.60
CA LYS A 147 15.06 -16.91 -2.65
C LYS A 147 14.18 -15.93 -1.89
N ASP A 148 14.20 -16.04 -0.57
CA ASP A 148 13.51 -15.15 0.35
C ASP A 148 14.40 -13.93 0.62
N SER A 149 13.82 -12.73 0.55
CA SER A 149 14.50 -11.49 0.91
C SER A 149 13.64 -10.72 1.91
N GLN A 150 14.23 -10.37 3.05
CA GLN A 150 13.64 -9.48 4.06
C GLN A 150 14.18 -8.06 3.87
N TYR A 151 13.29 -7.07 3.90
CA TYR A 151 13.65 -5.66 3.91
C TYR A 151 13.21 -5.02 5.23
N HIS A 152 14.15 -4.35 5.90
CA HIS A 152 13.84 -3.41 6.97
C HIS A 152 13.43 -2.08 6.34
N THR A 153 12.20 -1.65 6.60
CA THR A 153 11.75 -0.27 6.37
C THR A 153 12.40 0.60 7.44
N GLY A 154 13.58 1.13 7.12
CA GLY A 154 14.25 2.19 7.88
C GLY A 154 13.71 3.56 7.50
#